data_AF-A0A376GK75-F1
#
_entry.id   AF-A0A376GK75-F1
#
_cell.length_a   1.000
_cell.length_b   1.000
_cell.length_c   1.000
_cell.angle_alpha   90.00
_cell.angle_beta   90.00
_cell.angle_gamma   90.00
#
_symmetry.space_group_name_H-M   'P 1'
#
loop_
_entity.id
_entity.type
_entity.pdbx_description
1 polymer ?
#
loop_
_entity_poly.entity_id
_entity_poly.type
_entity_poly.pdbx_seq_one_letter_code
_entity_poly.pdbx_strand_id
1 'polypeptide(L)'
;MPTVYVHGLSDDVVPAYNAPHRSCLDNQPGFFPLNGSATLEDLNRKYSQASFAIFSNSGKHEWSGLRKQYLDEVFNFINQSIIGNKKVNNRIIVD
;
A
#
# COMPACT_ATOMS: atom_id res chain seq x y z
N MET A 1 -13.46 3.28 0.36
CA MET A 1 -13.32 1.89 0.87
C MET A 1 -12.15 1.88 1.84
N PRO A 2 -12.29 1.35 3.06
CA PRO A 2 -11.16 1.14 3.97
C PRO A 2 -10.15 0.16 3.37
N THR A 3 -8.86 0.53 3.32
CA THR A 3 -7.82 -0.29 2.67
C THR A 3 -6.60 -0.46 3.57
N VAL A 4 -6.01 -1.66 3.58
CA VAL A 4 -4.73 -1.94 4.24
C VAL A 4 -3.65 -2.17 3.18
N TYR A 5 -2.50 -1.51 3.33
CA TYR A 5 -1.33 -1.67 2.49
C TYR A 5 -0.15 -2.22 3.31
N VAL A 6 0.52 -3.25 2.80
CA VAL A 6 1.75 -3.80 3.36
C VAL A 6 2.72 -4.00 2.21
N HIS A 7 3.81 -3.22 2.16
CA HIS A 7 4.72 -3.24 1.01
C HIS A 7 6.12 -2.74 1.36
N GLY A 8 7.16 -3.39 0.84
CA GLY A 8 8.50 -2.81 0.77
C GLY A 8 8.58 -1.75 -0.34
N LEU A 9 9.07 -0.55 -0.03
CA LEU A 9 9.17 0.54 -1.00
C LEU A 9 10.28 0.35 -2.02
N SER A 10 11.19 -0.60 -1.77
CA SER A 10 12.27 -1.01 -2.67
C SER A 10 11.93 -2.30 -3.45
N ASP A 11 10.66 -2.73 -3.50
CA ASP A 11 10.22 -3.89 -4.29
C ASP A 11 10.42 -3.65 -5.80
N ASP A 12 11.26 -4.49 -6.41
CA ASP A 12 11.65 -4.48 -7.82
C ASP A 12 10.85 -5.48 -8.67
N VAL A 13 9.98 -6.28 -8.06
CA VAL A 13 9.11 -7.26 -8.72
C VAL A 13 7.70 -6.71 -8.89
N VAL A 14 7.15 -6.12 -7.83
CA VAL A 14 5.84 -5.45 -7.81
C VAL A 14 6.02 -4.05 -7.24
N PRO A 15 6.24 -3.02 -8.07
CA PRO A 15 6.58 -1.69 -7.58
C PRO A 15 5.51 -1.08 -6.67
N ALA A 16 5.94 -0.50 -5.54
CA ALA A 16 5.05 0.20 -4.60
C ALA A 16 4.55 1.55 -5.15
N TYR A 17 5.25 2.13 -6.12
CA TYR A 17 4.90 3.38 -6.79
C TYR A 17 4.29 3.12 -8.17
N ASN A 18 4.05 4.18 -8.94
CA ASN A 18 3.56 4.06 -10.30
C ASN A 18 4.58 3.34 -11.19
N ALA A 19 4.14 2.26 -11.83
CA ALA A 19 4.94 1.51 -12.78
C ALA A 19 4.03 0.86 -13.83
N PRO A 20 4.55 0.62 -15.05
CA PRO A 20 3.81 -0.13 -16.05
C PRO A 20 3.75 -1.62 -15.69
N HIS A 21 2.65 -2.27 -16.06
CA HIS A 21 2.53 -3.72 -15.99
C HIS A 21 3.70 -4.38 -16.73
N ARG A 22 4.40 -5.30 -16.05
CA ARG A 22 5.58 -6.03 -16.59
C ARG A 22 6.72 -5.14 -17.09
N SER A 23 6.86 -3.92 -16.57
CA SER A 23 7.97 -3.02 -16.92
C SER A 23 8.05 -2.69 -18.42
N CYS A 24 6.91 -2.73 -19.13
CA CYS A 24 6.84 -2.36 -20.54
C CYS A 24 7.17 -0.88 -20.76
N LEU A 25 7.81 -0.57 -21.89
CA LEU A 25 7.95 0.82 -22.36
C LEU A 25 6.60 1.35 -22.87
N ASP A 26 6.42 2.67 -22.83
CA ASP A 26 5.18 3.36 -23.23
C ASP A 26 4.78 3.14 -24.70
N ASN A 27 5.73 2.78 -25.55
CA ASN A 27 5.53 2.46 -26.96
C ASN A 27 5.35 0.97 -27.25
N GLN A 28 5.36 0.09 -26.24
CA GLN A 28 5.22 -1.35 -26.43
C GLN A 28 3.75 -1.81 -26.34
N PRO A 29 3.31 -2.76 -27.19
CA PRO A 29 2.02 -3.41 -27.03
C PRO A 29 1.89 -4.03 -25.63
N GLY A 30 0.80 -3.72 -24.93
CA GLY A 30 0.56 -4.18 -23.56
C GLY A 30 1.07 -3.22 -22.47
N PHE A 31 1.61 -2.05 -22.83
CA PHE A 31 1.82 -0.97 -21.88
C PHE A 31 0.53 -0.60 -21.17
N PHE A 32 0.54 -0.69 -19.85
CA PHE A 32 -0.57 -0.28 -19.00
C PHE A 32 -0.02 0.30 -17.70
N PRO A 33 -0.16 1.62 -17.46
CA PRO A 33 0.33 2.25 -16.24
C PRO A 33 -0.54 1.80 -15.06
N LEU A 34 0.11 1.36 -13.98
CA LEU A 34 -0.54 0.95 -12.75
C LEU A 34 -0.14 1.87 -11.61
N ASN A 35 -1.08 2.11 -10.69
CA ASN A 35 -0.78 2.78 -9.42
C ASN A 35 -0.44 1.73 -8.37
N GLY A 36 0.78 1.82 -7.82
CA GLY A 36 1.21 0.97 -6.71
C GLY A 36 0.61 1.39 -5.36
N SER A 37 0.86 0.57 -4.34
CA SER A 37 0.31 0.74 -2.99
C SER A 37 0.61 2.09 -2.34
N ALA A 38 1.83 2.62 -2.49
CA ALA A 38 2.23 3.92 -1.94
C ALA A 38 1.46 5.06 -2.62
N THR A 39 1.32 5.01 -3.94
CA THR A 39 0.53 6.00 -4.68
C THR A 39 -0.95 5.93 -4.34
N LEU A 40 -1.52 4.72 -4.22
CA LEU A 40 -2.91 4.55 -3.82
C LEU A 40 -3.17 5.05 -2.40
N GLU A 41 -2.23 4.83 -1.47
CA GLU A 41 -2.36 5.38 -0.12
C GLU A 41 -2.31 6.91 -0.11
N ASP A 42 -1.39 7.52 -0.88
CA ASP A 42 -1.34 8.98 -1.00
C ASP A 42 -2.68 9.55 -1.49
N LEU A 43 -3.34 8.85 -2.42
CA LEU A 43 -4.69 9.18 -2.88
C LEU A 43 -5.74 8.98 -1.77
N ASN A 44 -5.64 7.91 -0.96
CA ASN A 44 -6.51 7.75 0.20
C ASN A 44 -6.38 8.94 1.17
N ARG A 45 -5.16 9.39 1.47
CA ARG A 45 -4.91 10.57 2.32
C ARG A 45 -5.50 11.83 1.72
N LYS A 46 -5.22 12.09 0.44
CA LYS A 46 -5.71 13.25 -0.29
C LYS A 46 -7.24 13.36 -0.27
N TYR A 47 -7.95 12.24 -0.40
CA TYR A 47 -9.41 12.20 -0.44
C TYR A 47 -10.06 11.82 0.90
N SER A 48 -9.30 11.91 2.00
CA SER A 48 -9.76 11.60 3.36
C SER A 48 -10.46 10.24 3.45
N GLN A 49 -9.96 9.25 2.73
CA GLN A 49 -10.42 7.87 2.80
C GLN A 49 -9.67 7.12 3.89
N ALA A 50 -10.37 6.17 4.52
CA ALA A 50 -9.76 5.31 5.52
C ALA A 50 -8.67 4.44 4.88
N SER A 51 -7.46 4.49 5.43
CA SER A 51 -6.40 3.55 5.08
C SER A 51 -5.44 3.31 6.22
N PHE A 52 -4.83 2.14 6.22
CA PHE A 52 -3.70 1.83 7.08
C PHE A 52 -2.56 1.28 6.21
N ALA A 53 -1.41 1.95 6.25
CA ALA A 53 -0.23 1.54 5.50
C ALA A 53 0.92 1.19 6.42
N ILE A 54 1.58 0.09 6.10
CA ILE A 54 2.84 -0.34 6.68
C ILE A 54 3.83 -0.47 5.53
N PHE A 55 4.85 0.38 5.54
CA PHE A 55 5.87 0.39 4.51
C PHE A 55 7.26 0.24 5.12
N SER A 56 8.21 -0.27 4.35
CA SER A 56 9.63 -0.24 4.71
C SER A 56 10.46 0.38 3.61
N ASN A 57 11.39 1.28 3.96
CA ASN A 57 12.21 1.93 2.95
C ASN A 57 13.16 0.93 2.27
N SER A 58 13.78 0.03 3.05
CA SER A 58 14.73 -0.97 2.54
C SER A 58 14.07 -2.29 2.11
N GLY A 59 12.83 -2.53 2.54
CA GLY A 59 12.08 -3.73 2.21
C GLY A 59 11.81 -3.93 0.72
N LYS A 60 11.83 -5.19 0.27
CA LYS A 60 11.45 -5.58 -1.08
C LYS A 60 10.21 -6.49 -1.07
N HIS A 61 10.11 -7.43 -2.02
CA HIS A 61 8.94 -8.27 -2.24
C HIS A 61 8.55 -9.16 -1.05
N GLU A 62 9.53 -9.53 -0.20
CA GLU A 62 9.32 -10.32 1.01
C GLU A 62 8.36 -9.65 2.02
N TRP A 63 8.20 -8.32 1.96
CA TRP A 63 7.27 -7.58 2.82
C TRP A 63 5.81 -7.97 2.64
N SER A 64 5.45 -8.54 1.48
CA SER A 64 4.14 -9.15 1.26
C SER A 64 3.82 -10.27 2.28
N GLY A 65 4.85 -10.87 2.90
CA GLY A 65 4.75 -11.93 3.91
C GLY A 65 4.79 -11.45 5.36
N LEU A 66 5.25 -10.22 5.66
CA LEU A 66 5.53 -9.73 7.02
C LEU A 66 4.27 -9.30 7.83
N ARG A 67 3.09 -9.67 7.34
CA ARG A 67 1.77 -9.30 7.91
C ARG A 67 1.59 -9.65 9.39
N LYS A 68 2.27 -10.68 9.90
CA LYS A 68 2.02 -11.23 11.25
C LYS A 68 2.40 -10.28 12.38
N GLN A 69 3.44 -9.46 12.21
CA GLN A 69 3.96 -8.59 13.27
C GLN A 69 3.03 -7.40 13.54
N TYR A 70 2.16 -7.06 12.59
CA TYR A 70 1.29 -5.88 12.66
C TYR A 70 -0.21 -6.23 12.68
N LEU A 71 -0.55 -7.46 13.07
CA LEU A 71 -1.95 -7.91 13.08
C LEU A 71 -2.81 -7.10 14.06
N ASP A 72 -2.24 -6.70 15.19
CA ASP A 72 -2.96 -5.90 16.20
C ASP A 72 -3.35 -4.53 15.65
N GLU A 73 -2.45 -3.86 14.91
CA GLU A 73 -2.72 -2.59 14.25
C GLU A 73 -3.73 -2.74 13.11
N VAL A 74 -3.67 -3.84 12.35
CA VAL A 74 -4.68 -4.16 11.33
C VAL A 74 -6.05 -4.36 11.97
N PHE A 75 -6.15 -5.13 13.06
CA PHE A 75 -7.43 -5.34 13.76
C PHE A 75 -7.96 -4.04 14.39
N ASN A 76 -7.07 -3.20 14.92
CA ASN A 76 -7.45 -1.87 15.41
C ASN A 76 -8.01 -0.99 14.27
N PHE A 77 -7.38 -0.99 13.09
CA PHE A 77 -7.89 -0.29 11.92
C PHE A 77 -9.26 -0.81 11.49
N ILE A 78 -9.47 -2.13 11.47
CA ILE A 78 -10.76 -2.75 11.15
C ILE A 78 -11.84 -2.27 12.13
N ASN A 79 -11.57 -2.31 13.44
CA ASN A 79 -12.51 -1.85 14.46
C ASN A 79 -12.87 -0.37 14.29
N GLN A 80 -11.90 0.49 13.99
CA GLN A 80 -12.15 1.92 13.82
C GLN A 80 -12.87 2.23 12.51
N SER A 81 -12.40 1.70 11.39
CA SER A 81 -12.81 2.14 10.05
C SER A 81 -13.93 1.34 9.43
N ILE A 82 -13.99 0.04 9.71
CA ILE A 82 -15.03 -0.84 9.16
C ILE A 82 -16.20 -0.90 10.11
N ILE A 83 -15.97 -1.26 11.38
CA ILE A 83 -17.04 -1.40 12.37
C ILE A 83 -17.49 -0.03 12.89
N GLY A 84 -16.54 0.82 13.27
CA GLY A 84 -16.81 2.16 13.80
C GLY A 84 -17.10 3.23 12.75
N ASN A 85 -16.99 2.89 11.46
CA ASN A 85 -17.22 3.80 10.31
C ASN A 85 -16.40 5.12 10.37
N LYS A 86 -15.23 5.10 11.03
CA LYS A 86 -14.34 6.27 11.11
C LYS A 86 -13.43 6.34 9.89
N LYS A 87 -13.14 7.55 9.42
CA LYS A 87 -12.18 7.78 8.31
C LYS A 87 -10.79 8.06 8.85
N VAL A 88 -10.14 7.04 9.42
CA VAL A 88 -8.78 7.17 9.94
C VAL A 88 -7.75 6.83 8.88
N ASN A 89 -6.66 7.59 8.85
CA ASN A 89 -5.57 7.38 7.92
C ASN A 89 -4.25 7.31 8.70
N ASN A 90 -3.66 6.12 8.74
CA ASN A 90 -2.46 5.83 9.53
C ASN A 90 -1.39 5.25 8.60
N ARG A 91 -0.16 5.76 8.70
CA ARG A 91 1.00 5.26 7.96
C ARG A 91 2.14 5.01 8.93
N ILE A 92 2.72 3.82 8.85
CA ILE A 92 3.94 3.44 9.56
C ILE A 92 5.02 3.18 8.52
N ILE A 93 6.19 3.79 8.73
CA ILE A 93 7.41 3.48 7.99
C ILE A 93 8.34 2.70 8.92
N VAL A 94 8.84 1.56 8.47
CA VAL A 94 9.62 0.61 9.25
C VAL A 94 11.00 0.44 8.61
N ASP A 95 12.04 0.78 9.35
CA ASP A 95 13.44 0.65 8.94
C ASP A 95 14.28 0.02 10.06
#